data_AF-A0A2A4Z6B5-F1
#
_entry.id   AF-A0A2A4Z6B5-F1
#
_cell.length_a   1.000
_cell.length_b   1.000
_cell.length_c   1.000
_cell.angle_alpha   90.00
_cell.angle_beta   90.00
_cell.angle_gamma   90.00
#
_symmetry.space_group_name_H-M   'P 1'
#
loop_
_entity.id
_entity.type
_entity.pdbx_description
1 polymer ?
#
loop_
_entity_poly.entity_id
_entity_poly.type
_entity_poly.pdbx_seq_one_letter_code
_entity_poly.pdbx_strand_id
1 'polypeptide(L)'
;MQVKSWVIFLDMLGTKESSKLSENEFSQKITEFIQTAKSQAISLNCNVSMRIFSDSIYIEIDNFEELKYFCQSIILRLFSQNIFFKGAICEGILDEKSVGDLLTTKEGFTKDIRGSAFGKDVIPAYYEQENFKGVGFIYVPGKLKHSPAFKKFSNKHLIKSAFPIADNRLTLKWQPYYDVKFEYKSLESLIPVEQEEGEDLLNTIAGEGGKFIECIVNASLRAERSKKYLSRYYLSMLHSLIESSDFSGIIYQNDKWCNYPIIFHVLQRNQNFRREILKIRGAETLYLHIAEKILTSKRKSGETMRDNHKFDGTVDTLIDELSRMKIIGKTFPSLPSFIISEQTKQYIASKEVNNLLSGKFAQNSNRFK
;
A
#
# COMPACT_ATOMS: atom_id res chain seq x y z
N MET A 1 5.22 -3.78 28.62
CA MET A 1 5.89 -4.94 28.00
C MET A 1 6.69 -4.41 26.83
N GLN A 2 8.02 -4.46 26.89
CA GLN A 2 8.89 -4.11 25.77
C GLN A 2 9.06 -5.38 24.92
N VAL A 3 8.45 -5.39 23.75
CA VAL A 3 8.84 -6.30 22.67
C VAL A 3 10.30 -6.00 22.36
N LYS A 4 11.16 -7.02 22.39
CA LYS A 4 12.61 -6.84 22.20
C LYS A 4 13.02 -6.86 20.74
N SER A 5 12.30 -7.60 19.91
CA SER A 5 12.65 -7.80 18.50
C SER A 5 11.41 -8.07 17.64
N TRP A 6 11.58 -7.84 16.34
CA TRP A 6 10.62 -8.11 15.30
C TRP A 6 11.25 -8.99 14.23
N VAL A 7 10.55 -10.06 13.84
CA VAL A 7 10.93 -10.93 12.74
C VAL A 7 10.12 -10.55 11.51
N ILE A 8 10.81 -10.46 10.38
CA ILE A 8 10.23 -10.28 9.06
C ILE A 8 10.56 -11.52 8.24
N PHE A 9 9.58 -12.04 7.52
CA PHE A 9 9.79 -12.98 6.44
C PHE A 9 9.43 -12.32 5.10
N LEU A 10 10.35 -12.35 4.14
CA LEU A 10 10.22 -11.81 2.79
C LEU A 10 10.32 -12.93 1.76
N ASP A 11 9.51 -12.85 0.72
CA ASP A 11 9.50 -13.81 -0.39
C ASP A 11 9.29 -13.08 -1.72
N MET A 12 10.24 -13.25 -2.64
CA MET A 12 10.20 -12.59 -3.94
C MET A 12 9.10 -13.19 -4.82
N LEU A 13 8.31 -12.32 -5.45
CA LEU A 13 7.23 -12.72 -6.34
C LEU A 13 7.71 -12.88 -7.78
N GLY A 14 7.06 -13.76 -8.54
CA GLY A 14 7.30 -13.91 -9.98
C GLY A 14 8.59 -14.67 -10.33
N THR A 15 9.15 -15.44 -9.38
CA THR A 15 10.33 -16.29 -9.57
C THR A 15 10.08 -17.35 -10.64
N LYS A 16 8.91 -17.98 -10.61
CA LYS A 16 8.44 -18.96 -11.62
C LYS A 16 8.26 -18.37 -13.02
N GLU A 17 7.79 -17.13 -13.12
CA GLU A 17 7.64 -16.44 -14.41
C GLU A 17 9.00 -15.98 -14.95
N SER A 18 9.85 -15.42 -14.09
CA SER A 18 11.18 -14.93 -14.47
C SER A 18 12.10 -16.06 -14.93
N SER A 19 11.99 -17.25 -14.32
CA SER A 19 12.76 -18.44 -14.75
C SER A 19 12.40 -18.95 -16.14
N LYS A 20 11.28 -18.52 -16.72
CA LYS A 20 10.86 -18.86 -18.09
C LYS A 20 11.32 -17.87 -19.15
N LEU A 21 11.71 -16.66 -18.75
CA LEU A 21 12.09 -15.58 -19.68
C LEU A 21 13.57 -15.70 -20.06
N SER A 22 14.46 -15.77 -19.06
CA SER A 22 15.87 -16.10 -19.25
C SER A 22 16.55 -16.51 -17.94
N GLU A 23 17.56 -17.38 -18.02
CA GLU A 23 18.36 -17.80 -16.86
C GLU A 23 19.10 -16.61 -16.21
N ASN A 24 19.57 -15.67 -17.04
CA ASN A 24 20.29 -14.49 -16.59
C ASN A 24 19.37 -13.51 -15.84
N GLU A 25 18.16 -13.26 -16.33
CA GLU A 25 17.22 -12.33 -15.68
C GLU A 25 16.76 -12.85 -14.31
N PHE A 26 16.51 -14.16 -14.19
CA PHE A 26 16.18 -14.78 -12.91
C PHE A 26 17.30 -14.60 -11.88
N SER A 27 18.54 -14.93 -12.26
CA SER A 27 19.71 -14.83 -11.38
C SER A 27 20.01 -13.38 -10.98
N GLN A 28 19.86 -12.44 -11.92
CA GLN A 28 20.02 -11.01 -11.68
C GLN A 28 18.98 -10.47 -10.70
N LYS A 29 17.70 -10.82 -10.87
CA LYS A 29 16.63 -10.36 -9.96
C LYS A 29 16.80 -10.87 -8.54
N ILE A 30 17.16 -12.15 -8.35
CA ILE A 30 17.45 -12.69 -7.02
C ILE A 30 18.66 -11.98 -6.41
N THR A 31 19.72 -11.78 -7.20
CA THR A 31 20.92 -11.08 -6.72
C THR A 31 20.58 -9.67 -6.27
N GLU A 32 19.83 -8.92 -7.07
CA GLU A 32 19.40 -7.55 -6.75
C GLU A 32 18.48 -7.50 -5.53
N PHE A 33 17.53 -8.45 -5.41
CA PHE A 33 16.66 -8.61 -4.25
C PHE A 33 17.47 -8.77 -2.96
N ILE A 34 18.42 -9.72 -2.95
CA ILE A 34 19.28 -10.01 -1.81
C ILE A 34 20.21 -8.83 -1.50
N GLN A 35 20.87 -8.26 -2.52
CA GLN A 35 21.83 -7.18 -2.32
C GLN A 35 21.15 -5.92 -1.80
N THR A 36 19.97 -5.58 -2.32
CA THR A 36 19.18 -4.45 -1.82
C THR A 36 18.79 -4.69 -0.36
N ALA A 37 18.24 -5.86 -0.02
CA ALA A 37 17.88 -6.19 1.35
C ALA A 37 19.08 -6.10 2.31
N LYS A 38 20.22 -6.69 1.94
CA LYS A 38 21.47 -6.62 2.72
C LYS A 38 21.93 -5.17 2.91
N SER A 39 21.97 -4.39 1.84
CA SER A 39 22.40 -2.99 1.88
C SER A 39 21.50 -2.16 2.82
N GLN A 40 20.18 -2.35 2.77
CA GLN A 40 19.26 -1.64 3.66
C GLN A 40 19.44 -2.10 5.12
N ALA A 41 19.61 -3.40 5.36
CA ALA A 41 19.85 -3.93 6.70
C ALA A 41 21.14 -3.42 7.34
N ILE A 42 22.24 -3.34 6.56
CA ILE A 42 23.54 -2.81 7.04
C ILE A 42 23.44 -1.32 7.40
N SER A 43 22.54 -0.58 6.76
CA SER A 43 22.38 0.87 7.00
C SER A 43 21.59 1.22 8.27
N LEU A 44 21.01 0.23 8.97
CA LEU A 44 20.18 0.47 10.15
C LEU A 44 21.03 0.72 11.39
N ASN A 45 20.55 1.59 12.28
CA ASN A 45 21.23 1.93 13.54
C ASN A 45 20.75 1.05 14.70
N CYS A 46 20.69 -0.27 14.48
CA CYS A 46 20.16 -1.23 15.45
C CYS A 46 20.74 -2.63 15.22
N ASN A 47 20.42 -3.59 16.09
CA ASN A 47 20.87 -4.97 15.89
C ASN A 47 20.01 -5.64 14.82
N VAL A 48 20.69 -6.29 13.86
CA VAL A 48 20.05 -6.97 12.75
C VAL A 48 20.63 -8.37 12.59
N SER A 49 19.77 -9.37 12.51
CA SER A 49 20.14 -10.73 12.12
C SER A 49 19.40 -11.13 10.85
N MET A 50 20.12 -11.43 9.78
CA MET A 50 19.52 -11.80 8.49
C MET A 50 19.92 -13.21 8.06
N ARG A 51 18.98 -13.96 7.48
CA ARG A 51 19.19 -15.26 6.83
C ARG A 51 18.51 -15.26 5.47
N ILE A 52 19.21 -15.80 4.47
CA ILE A 52 18.79 -15.73 3.07
C ILE A 52 18.70 -17.14 2.52
N PHE A 53 17.58 -17.44 1.87
CA PHE A 53 17.27 -18.73 1.29
C PHE A 53 16.73 -18.53 -0.13
N SER A 54 17.64 -18.53 -1.10
CA SER A 54 17.32 -18.29 -2.52
C SER A 54 16.52 -16.99 -2.73
N ASP A 55 15.22 -17.09 -3.00
CA ASP A 55 14.27 -16.00 -3.24
C ASP A 55 13.56 -15.47 -1.98
N SER A 56 13.97 -15.94 -0.79
CA SER A 56 13.36 -15.55 0.48
C SER A 56 14.37 -15.13 1.54
N ILE A 57 13.93 -14.28 2.48
CA ILE A 57 14.78 -13.67 3.52
C ILE A 57 14.04 -13.66 4.85
N TYR A 58 14.69 -14.15 5.91
CA TYR A 58 14.30 -13.89 7.29
C TYR A 58 15.21 -12.80 7.86
N ILE A 59 14.63 -11.84 8.56
CA ILE A 59 15.39 -10.78 9.23
C ILE A 59 14.78 -10.47 10.60
N GLU A 60 15.61 -10.41 11.62
CA GLU A 60 15.30 -9.88 12.94
C GLU A 60 15.85 -8.47 13.06
N ILE A 61 15.03 -7.55 13.57
CA ILE A 61 15.39 -6.17 13.87
C ILE A 61 14.93 -5.88 15.31
N ASP A 62 15.77 -5.28 16.15
CA ASP A 62 15.46 -4.99 17.56
C ASP A 62 14.96 -3.56 17.82
N ASN A 63 14.70 -2.79 16.76
CA ASN A 63 14.09 -1.46 16.81
C ASN A 63 12.98 -1.29 15.76
N PHE A 64 11.76 -0.95 16.18
CA PHE A 64 10.62 -0.84 15.27
C PHE A 64 10.69 0.35 14.32
N GLU A 65 11.29 1.48 14.72
CA GLU A 65 11.42 2.65 13.84
C GLU A 65 12.42 2.35 12.72
N GLU A 66 13.53 1.66 13.04
CA GLU A 66 14.49 1.17 12.06
C GLU A 66 13.88 0.09 11.16
N LEU A 67 13.03 -0.80 11.70
CA LEU A 67 12.25 -1.74 10.90
C LEU A 67 11.31 -1.03 9.93
N LYS A 68 10.64 0.04 10.36
CA LYS A 68 9.78 0.84 9.50
C LYS A 68 10.59 1.46 8.35
N TYR A 69 11.74 2.05 8.67
CA TYR A 69 12.67 2.61 7.69
C TYR A 69 13.16 1.54 6.70
N PHE A 70 13.51 0.35 7.18
CA PHE A 70 13.88 -0.79 6.36
C PHE A 70 12.75 -1.17 5.38
N CYS A 71 11.53 -1.34 5.89
CA CYS A 71 10.36 -1.73 5.10
C CYS A 71 10.05 -0.72 3.98
N GLN A 72 10.12 0.58 4.30
CA GLN A 72 9.88 1.63 3.31
C GLN A 72 10.99 1.64 2.25
N SER A 73 12.25 1.61 2.66
CA SER A 73 13.41 1.69 1.77
C SER A 73 13.49 0.50 0.80
N ILE A 74 13.24 -0.72 1.30
CA ILE A 74 13.29 -1.91 0.45
C ILE A 74 12.12 -1.95 -0.54
N ILE A 75 10.91 -1.53 -0.15
CA ILE A 75 9.76 -1.39 -1.06
C ILE A 75 10.12 -0.42 -2.19
N LEU A 76 10.59 0.78 -1.85
CA LEU A 76 10.85 1.82 -2.84
C LEU A 76 11.89 1.37 -3.86
N ARG A 77 13.04 0.87 -3.39
CA ARG A 77 14.14 0.43 -4.25
C ARG A 77 13.72 -0.73 -5.16
N LEU A 78 13.22 -1.82 -4.58
CA LEU A 78 12.89 -3.01 -5.36
C LEU A 78 11.71 -2.78 -6.30
N PHE A 79 10.65 -2.10 -5.83
CA PHE A 79 9.48 -1.90 -6.68
C PHE A 79 9.82 -0.97 -7.84
N SER A 80 10.67 0.05 -7.65
CA SER A 80 11.15 0.89 -8.76
C SER A 80 11.86 0.09 -9.88
N GLN A 81 12.46 -1.05 -9.52
CA GLN A 81 13.11 -1.99 -10.43
C GLN A 81 12.18 -3.11 -10.93
N ASN A 82 10.88 -3.03 -10.65
CA ASN A 82 9.88 -4.07 -10.91
C ASN A 82 10.18 -5.42 -10.22
N ILE A 83 10.88 -5.40 -9.09
CA ILE A 83 11.10 -6.56 -8.22
C ILE A 83 10.07 -6.48 -7.08
N PHE A 84 9.09 -7.37 -7.11
CA PHE A 84 8.01 -7.39 -6.11
C PHE A 84 8.23 -8.53 -5.13
N PHE A 85 7.74 -8.35 -3.91
CA PHE A 85 7.78 -9.37 -2.87
C PHE A 85 6.52 -9.30 -2.02
N LYS A 86 6.26 -10.37 -1.27
CA LYS A 86 5.29 -10.41 -0.17
C LYS A 86 6.05 -10.65 1.13
N GLY A 87 5.68 -9.95 2.19
CA GLY A 87 6.32 -10.08 3.47
C GLY A 87 5.39 -9.93 4.65
N ALA A 88 5.73 -10.58 5.75
CA ALA A 88 5.00 -10.48 7.00
C ALA A 88 5.95 -10.19 8.16
N ILE A 89 5.46 -9.40 9.11
CA ILE A 89 6.20 -8.90 10.27
C ILE A 89 5.49 -9.40 11.53
N CYS A 90 6.22 -10.04 12.44
CA CYS A 90 5.68 -10.43 13.74
C CYS A 90 6.65 -10.08 14.87
N GLU A 91 6.13 -10.03 16.09
CA GLU A 91 6.96 -9.93 17.30
C GLU A 91 7.66 -11.27 17.53
N GLY A 92 8.96 -11.27 17.79
CA GLY A 92 9.72 -12.50 17.96
C GLY A 92 11.22 -12.34 17.74
N ILE A 93 11.96 -13.44 17.90
CA ILE A 93 13.40 -13.52 17.61
C ILE A 93 13.67 -14.59 16.55
N LEU A 94 14.78 -14.43 15.83
CA LEU A 94 15.27 -15.40 14.86
C LEU A 94 16.17 -16.43 15.54
N ASP A 95 15.54 -17.34 16.30
CA ASP A 95 16.21 -18.47 16.96
C ASP A 95 16.59 -19.54 15.91
N GLU A 96 17.74 -19.37 15.26
CA GLU A 96 18.27 -20.34 14.31
C GLU A 96 18.94 -21.51 15.04
N LYS A 97 18.60 -22.73 14.60
CA LYS A 97 19.21 -23.97 15.02
C LYS A 97 19.85 -24.62 13.80
N SER A 98 21.18 -24.59 13.74
CA SER A 98 21.92 -25.30 12.71
C SER A 98 21.71 -26.81 12.87
N VAL A 99 21.38 -27.48 11.79
CA VAL A 99 21.24 -28.94 11.71
C VAL A 99 22.23 -29.41 10.67
N GLY A 100 23.16 -30.28 11.03
CA GLY A 100 24.06 -30.85 10.05
C GLY A 100 25.21 -31.62 10.65
N ASP A 101 25.59 -32.68 9.94
CA ASP A 101 26.73 -33.51 10.25
C ASP A 101 27.63 -33.57 9.02
N LEU A 102 28.93 -33.36 9.22
CA LEU A 102 29.93 -33.68 8.21
C LEU A 102 30.24 -35.18 8.35
N LEU A 103 29.76 -35.99 7.40
CA LEU A 103 29.89 -37.44 7.48
C LEU A 103 30.93 -37.93 6.46
N THR A 104 31.99 -38.55 6.95
CA THR A 104 32.90 -39.33 6.09
C THR A 104 32.36 -40.75 5.97
N THR A 105 32.02 -41.16 4.76
CA THR A 105 31.55 -42.52 4.47
C THR A 105 32.69 -43.53 4.61
N LYS A 106 32.34 -44.81 4.81
CA LYS A 106 33.33 -45.91 4.85
C LYS A 106 34.17 -46.04 3.58
N GLU A 107 33.69 -45.49 2.46
CA GLU A 107 34.34 -45.48 1.15
C GLU A 107 35.20 -44.23 0.91
N GLY A 108 35.36 -43.35 1.91
CA GLY A 108 36.18 -42.14 1.83
C GLY A 108 35.51 -40.92 1.22
N PHE A 109 34.22 -41.01 0.82
CA PHE A 109 33.47 -39.84 0.36
C PHE A 109 33.04 -38.96 1.55
N THR A 110 33.22 -37.64 1.41
CA THR A 110 32.69 -36.63 2.33
C THR A 110 31.28 -36.26 1.92
N LYS A 111 30.30 -36.45 2.81
CA LYS A 111 28.94 -35.95 2.66
C LYS A 111 28.79 -34.71 3.54
N ASP A 112 28.51 -33.57 2.90
CA ASP A 112 28.21 -32.32 3.59
C ASP A 112 26.70 -32.09 3.59
N ILE A 113 26.05 -32.44 4.70
CA ILE A 113 24.60 -32.29 4.87
C ILE A 113 24.37 -31.20 5.91
N ARG A 114 23.97 -30.01 5.46
CA ARG A 114 23.66 -28.87 6.32
C ARG A 114 22.25 -28.37 6.07
N GLY A 115 21.65 -27.83 7.12
CA GLY A 115 20.38 -27.16 7.11
C GLY A 115 20.26 -26.22 8.31
N SER A 116 19.24 -25.39 8.27
CA SER A 116 18.86 -24.52 9.38
C SER A 116 17.39 -24.77 9.69
N ALA A 117 17.07 -24.83 10.98
CA ALA A 117 15.71 -24.79 11.49
C ALA A 117 15.51 -23.49 12.26
N PHE A 118 14.29 -22.98 12.26
CA PHE A 118 13.94 -21.79 13.04
C PHE A 118 13.04 -22.15 14.23
N GLY A 119 13.19 -21.38 15.31
CA GLY A 119 12.33 -21.44 16.47
C GLY A 119 10.89 -21.02 16.15
N LYS A 120 10.00 -21.29 17.11
CA LYS A 120 8.54 -21.10 16.96
C LYS A 120 8.11 -19.66 16.63
N ASP A 121 8.94 -18.67 16.95
CA ASP A 121 8.59 -17.25 16.84
C ASP A 121 8.55 -16.77 15.38
N VAL A 122 9.15 -17.51 14.43
CA VAL A 122 9.07 -17.18 12.99
C VAL A 122 7.81 -17.73 12.31
N ILE A 123 7.15 -18.71 12.93
CA ILE A 123 6.00 -19.42 12.35
C ILE A 123 4.86 -18.46 12.00
N PRO A 124 4.49 -17.48 12.84
CA PRO A 124 3.45 -16.51 12.48
C PRO A 124 3.79 -15.70 11.23
N ALA A 125 5.03 -15.21 11.09
CA ALA A 125 5.46 -14.49 9.89
C ALA A 125 5.38 -15.38 8.65
N TYR A 126 5.88 -16.62 8.73
CA TYR A 126 5.78 -17.57 7.61
C TYR A 126 4.32 -17.84 7.21
N TYR A 127 3.47 -18.19 8.17
CA TYR A 127 2.07 -18.52 7.92
C TYR A 127 1.29 -17.34 7.32
N GLU A 128 1.48 -16.14 7.84
CA GLU A 128 0.77 -14.95 7.37
C GLU A 128 1.29 -14.47 6.02
N GLN A 129 2.60 -14.57 5.76
CA GLN A 129 3.16 -14.30 4.43
C GLN A 129 2.59 -15.27 3.38
N GLU A 130 2.37 -16.54 3.71
CA GLU A 130 1.77 -17.51 2.77
C GLU A 130 0.30 -17.18 2.46
N ASN A 131 -0.42 -16.70 3.47
CA ASN A 131 -1.81 -16.26 3.33
C ASN A 131 -1.94 -14.86 2.71
N PHE A 132 -0.90 -14.04 2.80
CA PHE A 132 -0.88 -12.71 2.21
C PHE A 132 -0.87 -12.82 0.68
N LYS A 133 -1.93 -12.29 0.08
CA LYS A 133 -2.07 -12.28 -1.39
C LYS A 133 -1.63 -10.97 -2.03
N GLY A 134 -1.33 -9.93 -1.23
CA GLY A 134 -0.88 -8.62 -1.72
C GLY A 134 0.62 -8.56 -2.01
N VAL A 135 1.12 -7.33 -2.21
CA VAL A 135 2.55 -7.01 -2.32
C VAL A 135 2.98 -6.10 -1.17
N GLY A 136 4.24 -6.20 -0.75
CA GLY A 136 4.81 -5.40 0.34
C GLY A 136 4.74 -6.12 1.69
N PHE A 137 4.46 -5.37 2.77
CA PHE A 137 4.48 -5.88 4.14
C PHE A 137 3.10 -5.87 4.78
N ILE A 138 2.80 -6.95 5.51
CA ILE A 138 1.76 -6.97 6.54
C ILE A 138 2.38 -7.16 7.91
N TYR A 139 1.84 -6.48 8.91
CA TYR A 139 2.12 -6.70 10.31
C TYR A 139 1.09 -7.68 10.88
N VAL A 140 1.59 -8.68 11.60
CA VAL A 140 0.82 -9.76 12.23
C VAL A 140 0.60 -9.41 13.70
N PRO A 141 -0.61 -9.02 14.10
CA PRO A 141 -0.89 -8.69 15.49
C PRO A 141 -0.69 -9.93 16.37
N GLY A 142 0.21 -9.81 17.34
CA GLY A 142 0.44 -10.86 18.33
C GLY A 142 -0.74 -11.07 19.29
N LYS A 143 -0.53 -11.86 20.33
CA LYS A 143 -1.54 -12.17 21.36
C LYS A 143 -2.13 -10.94 22.04
N LEU A 144 -1.42 -9.81 22.01
CA LEU A 144 -1.79 -8.56 22.66
C LEU A 144 -2.57 -7.59 21.75
N LYS A 145 -3.10 -8.03 20.60
CA LYS A 145 -3.83 -7.20 19.62
C LYS A 145 -5.02 -6.40 20.17
N HIS A 146 -5.54 -6.76 21.34
CA HIS A 146 -6.65 -6.06 21.99
C HIS A 146 -6.20 -5.16 23.15
N SER A 147 -4.91 -5.17 23.50
CA SER A 147 -4.39 -4.36 24.60
C SER A 147 -4.39 -2.86 24.25
N PRO A 148 -4.58 -1.97 25.23
CA PRO A 148 -4.42 -0.53 25.04
C PRO A 148 -3.02 -0.15 24.51
N ALA A 149 -1.98 -0.89 24.93
CA ALA A 149 -0.62 -0.72 24.45
C ALA A 149 -0.51 -0.98 22.93
N PHE A 150 -1.11 -2.07 22.45
CA PHE A 150 -1.18 -2.34 21.02
C PHE A 150 -1.94 -1.26 20.27
N LYS A 151 -3.08 -0.77 20.79
CA LYS A 151 -3.82 0.32 20.13
C LYS A 151 -2.97 1.59 19.97
N LYS A 152 -2.21 1.96 21.00
CA LYS A 152 -1.29 3.12 20.93
C LYS A 152 -0.20 2.89 19.88
N PHE A 153 0.41 1.71 19.90
CA PHE A 153 1.41 1.31 18.92
C PHE A 153 0.85 1.32 17.49
N SER A 154 -0.27 0.63 17.27
CA SER A 154 -0.92 0.52 15.96
C SER A 154 -1.29 1.88 15.40
N ASN A 155 -1.85 2.78 16.21
CA ASN A 155 -2.24 4.12 15.74
C ASN A 155 -1.04 4.97 15.32
N LYS A 156 0.15 4.72 15.91
CA LYS A 156 1.37 5.43 15.56
C LYS A 156 2.03 4.84 14.31
N HIS A 157 2.01 3.52 14.18
CA HIS A 157 2.93 2.79 13.30
C HIS A 157 2.29 2.02 12.16
N LEU A 158 1.01 1.68 12.31
CA LEU A 158 0.32 0.77 11.41
C LEU A 158 -0.89 1.47 10.82
N ILE A 159 -1.30 0.99 9.67
CA ILE A 159 -2.49 1.45 8.96
C ILE A 159 -3.30 0.24 8.52
N LYS A 160 -4.61 0.44 8.31
CA LYS A 160 -5.45 -0.63 7.79
C LYS A 160 -5.58 -0.49 6.28
N SER A 161 -5.25 -1.56 5.57
CA SER A 161 -5.54 -1.70 4.15
C SER A 161 -6.54 -2.81 3.93
N ALA A 162 -7.09 -2.91 2.73
CA ALA A 162 -7.92 -4.03 2.36
C ALA A 162 -7.75 -4.41 0.89
N PHE A 163 -8.12 -5.64 0.58
CA PHE A 163 -8.34 -6.07 -0.80
C PHE A 163 -9.66 -6.83 -0.93
N PRO A 164 -10.29 -6.81 -2.11
CA PRO A 164 -11.50 -7.56 -2.35
C PRO A 164 -11.18 -9.05 -2.55
N ILE A 165 -11.63 -9.89 -1.62
CA ILE A 165 -11.73 -11.34 -1.84
C ILE A 165 -13.00 -11.54 -2.67
N ALA A 166 -12.86 -12.02 -3.90
CA ALA A 166 -14.03 -12.35 -4.70
C ALA A 166 -14.85 -13.40 -3.97
N ASP A 167 -16.07 -13.05 -3.61
CA ASP A 167 -17.12 -13.98 -3.30
C ASP A 167 -18.35 -13.43 -4.04
N ASN A 168 -18.97 -14.24 -4.91
CA ASN A 168 -20.25 -13.93 -5.57
C ASN A 168 -20.28 -12.66 -6.50
N ARG A 169 -21.32 -12.57 -7.34
CA ARG A 169 -21.56 -11.41 -8.24
C ARG A 169 -22.21 -10.21 -7.53
N LEU A 170 -22.68 -10.39 -6.29
CA LEU A 170 -23.57 -9.45 -5.60
C LEU A 170 -22.90 -8.64 -4.47
N THR A 171 -21.84 -9.17 -3.84
CA THR A 171 -21.20 -8.51 -2.69
C THR A 171 -19.70 -8.74 -2.69
N LEU A 172 -18.88 -7.68 -2.66
CA LEU A 172 -17.45 -7.84 -2.46
C LEU A 172 -17.17 -8.16 -0.99
N LYS A 173 -16.54 -9.30 -0.71
CA LYS A 173 -15.94 -9.56 0.60
C LYS A 173 -14.58 -8.87 0.64
N TRP A 174 -14.23 -8.29 1.77
CA TRP A 174 -12.97 -7.57 1.95
C TRP A 174 -12.14 -8.22 3.04
N GLN A 175 -10.85 -8.40 2.76
CA GLN A 175 -9.88 -8.84 3.75
C GLN A 175 -9.09 -7.65 4.25
N PRO A 176 -9.17 -7.32 5.54
CA PRO A 176 -8.32 -6.31 6.14
C PRO A 176 -6.91 -6.85 6.38
N TYR A 177 -5.93 -5.97 6.26
CA TYR A 177 -4.55 -6.16 6.72
C TYR A 177 -4.11 -4.97 7.57
N TYR A 178 -3.06 -5.19 8.37
CA TYR A 178 -2.33 -4.12 9.03
C TYR A 178 -1.03 -3.91 8.27
N ASP A 179 -0.88 -2.79 7.58
CA ASP A 179 0.34 -2.48 6.86
C ASP A 179 1.19 -1.52 7.69
N VAL A 180 2.50 -1.51 7.42
CA VAL A 180 3.41 -0.54 8.01
C VAL A 180 3.12 0.83 7.42
N LYS A 181 2.93 1.84 8.27
CA LYS A 181 2.68 3.21 7.84
C LYS A 181 3.89 3.78 7.11
N PHE A 182 3.66 4.44 5.97
CA PHE A 182 4.68 5.17 5.23
C PHE A 182 4.84 6.58 5.84
N GLU A 183 6.08 7.04 6.01
CA GLU A 183 6.43 8.38 6.55
C GLU A 183 7.49 9.02 5.66
N TYR A 184 7.27 8.95 4.35
CA TYR A 184 8.29 9.29 3.37
C TYR A 184 8.11 10.75 2.92
N LYS A 185 9.01 11.63 3.35
CA LYS A 185 8.97 13.07 3.01
C LYS A 185 8.87 13.35 1.50
N SER A 186 9.41 12.49 0.63
CA SER A 186 9.33 12.66 -0.83
C SER A 186 8.05 12.06 -1.47
N LEU A 187 7.26 11.29 -0.73
CA LEU A 187 5.86 10.96 -1.10
C LEU A 187 4.87 11.99 -0.54
N GLU A 188 5.27 12.69 0.51
CA GLU A 188 4.49 13.70 1.24
C GLU A 188 4.63 15.13 0.69
N SER A 189 5.47 15.36 -0.33
CA SER A 189 5.62 16.70 -0.89
C SER A 189 4.29 17.16 -1.51
N LEU A 190 3.66 18.14 -0.88
CA LEU A 190 2.47 18.82 -1.40
C LEU A 190 2.86 19.54 -2.69
N ILE A 191 2.05 19.37 -3.74
CA ILE A 191 2.28 20.08 -4.99
C ILE A 191 1.74 21.51 -4.85
N PRO A 192 2.58 22.56 -4.91
CA PRO A 192 2.16 23.95 -4.73
C PRO A 192 1.22 24.42 -5.84
N VAL A 193 0.41 25.44 -5.51
CA VAL A 193 -0.59 26.10 -6.36
C VAL A 193 -0.06 26.54 -7.74
N GLU A 194 1.22 26.92 -7.82
CA GLU A 194 1.82 27.49 -9.02
C GLU A 194 2.22 26.45 -10.07
N GLN A 195 2.26 25.16 -9.72
CA GLN A 195 2.77 24.08 -10.57
C GLN A 195 1.67 23.21 -11.21
N GLU A 196 0.38 23.57 -11.07
CA GLU A 196 -0.74 22.70 -11.47
C GLU A 196 -1.00 22.59 -12.99
N GLU A 197 -0.38 23.43 -13.81
CA GLU A 197 -0.58 23.43 -15.27
C GLU A 197 0.76 23.41 -16.02
N GLY A 198 1.02 22.37 -16.81
CA GLY A 198 2.18 22.28 -17.70
C GLY A 198 3.19 21.18 -17.36
N GLU A 199 4.42 21.34 -17.88
CA GLU A 199 5.52 20.38 -17.72
C GLU A 199 5.97 20.21 -16.24
N ASP A 200 5.76 21.22 -15.38
CA ASP A 200 6.21 21.20 -13.98
C ASP A 200 5.42 20.25 -13.06
N LEU A 201 4.11 20.07 -13.31
CA LEU A 201 3.33 19.02 -12.62
C LEU A 201 3.84 17.64 -12.98
N LEU A 202 4.13 17.43 -14.27
CA LEU A 202 4.66 16.16 -14.78
C LEU A 202 6.07 15.90 -14.24
N ASN A 203 6.92 16.93 -14.11
CA ASN A 203 8.24 16.82 -13.51
C ASN A 203 8.18 16.48 -12.02
N THR A 204 7.21 17.05 -11.28
CA THR A 204 7.00 16.75 -9.85
C THR A 204 6.47 15.33 -9.65
N ILE A 205 5.54 14.88 -10.49
CA ILE A 205 5.09 13.47 -10.54
C ILE A 205 6.23 12.55 -11.02
N ALA A 206 7.16 13.03 -11.85
CA ALA A 206 8.31 12.27 -12.31
C ALA A 206 9.42 12.09 -11.24
N GLY A 207 9.26 12.69 -10.05
CA GLY A 207 10.08 12.40 -8.88
C GLY A 207 10.00 10.93 -8.45
N GLU A 208 10.86 10.52 -7.52
CA GLU A 208 10.93 9.12 -7.04
C GLU A 208 9.58 8.61 -6.52
N GLY A 209 8.84 9.46 -5.80
CA GLY A 209 7.56 9.13 -5.22
C GLY A 209 6.47 8.81 -6.26
N GLY A 210 6.34 9.65 -7.29
CA GLY A 210 5.38 9.39 -8.35
C GLY A 210 5.78 8.19 -9.20
N LYS A 211 7.05 8.06 -9.61
CA LYS A 211 7.55 6.86 -10.32
C LYS A 211 7.27 5.56 -9.57
N PHE A 212 7.41 5.57 -8.25
CA PHE A 212 7.09 4.42 -7.41
C PHE A 212 5.59 4.06 -7.48
N ILE A 213 4.70 5.06 -7.33
CA ILE A 213 3.25 4.84 -7.44
C ILE A 213 2.88 4.36 -8.85
N GLU A 214 3.45 4.97 -9.89
CA GLU A 214 3.26 4.55 -11.28
C GLU A 214 3.70 3.11 -11.49
N CYS A 215 4.79 2.68 -10.87
CA CYS A 215 5.24 1.30 -10.96
C CYS A 215 4.21 0.32 -10.38
N ILE A 216 3.64 0.63 -9.21
CA ILE A 216 2.58 -0.19 -8.60
C ILE A 216 1.33 -0.23 -9.51
N VAL A 217 0.91 0.92 -10.02
CA VAL A 217 -0.22 1.03 -10.96
C VAL A 217 0.04 0.19 -12.21
N ASN A 218 1.19 0.35 -12.84
CA ASN A 218 1.56 -0.37 -14.05
C ASN A 218 1.65 -1.89 -13.80
N ALA A 219 2.19 -2.31 -12.66
CA ALA A 219 2.20 -3.71 -12.25
C ALA A 219 0.77 -4.27 -12.11
N SER A 220 -0.12 -3.50 -11.49
CA SER A 220 -1.54 -3.86 -11.37
C SER A 220 -2.24 -3.99 -12.72
N LEU A 221 -1.98 -3.07 -13.65
CA LEU A 221 -2.53 -3.10 -15.02
C LEU A 221 -1.97 -4.26 -15.84
N ARG A 222 -0.69 -4.61 -15.70
CA ARG A 222 -0.10 -5.81 -16.32
C ARG A 222 -0.73 -7.09 -15.76
N ALA A 223 -0.95 -7.15 -14.46
CA ALA A 223 -1.66 -8.25 -13.82
C ALA A 223 -3.11 -8.35 -14.33
N GLU A 224 -3.80 -7.22 -14.54
CA GLU A 224 -5.17 -7.20 -15.09
C GLU A 224 -5.21 -7.80 -16.50
N ARG A 225 -4.24 -7.48 -17.35
CA ARG A 225 -4.16 -8.00 -18.73
C ARG A 225 -3.84 -9.49 -18.79
N SER A 226 -2.99 -9.98 -17.88
CA SER A 226 -2.52 -11.38 -17.89
C SER A 226 -3.46 -12.31 -17.11
N LYS A 227 -3.82 -11.94 -15.88
CA LYS A 227 -4.62 -12.73 -14.94
C LYS A 227 -5.46 -11.76 -14.10
N LYS A 228 -6.64 -11.36 -14.59
CA LYS A 228 -7.56 -10.37 -13.96
C LYS A 228 -7.76 -10.50 -12.44
N TYR A 229 -7.68 -11.71 -11.88
CA TYR A 229 -7.85 -11.90 -10.44
C TYR A 229 -6.62 -11.48 -9.61
N LEU A 230 -5.46 -11.24 -10.22
CA LEU A 230 -4.22 -10.85 -9.55
C LEU A 230 -4.07 -9.33 -9.41
N SER A 231 -4.66 -8.53 -10.30
CA SER A 231 -4.55 -7.06 -10.27
C SER A 231 -5.02 -6.46 -8.94
N ARG A 232 -6.08 -7.02 -8.36
CA ARG A 232 -6.63 -6.61 -7.06
C ARG A 232 -5.64 -6.70 -5.90
N TYR A 233 -4.57 -7.48 -6.02
CA TYR A 233 -3.55 -7.65 -4.99
C TYR A 233 -2.65 -6.43 -4.80
N TYR A 234 -2.59 -5.56 -5.80
CA TYR A 234 -1.87 -4.29 -5.71
C TYR A 234 -2.71 -3.18 -5.05
N LEU A 235 -4.02 -3.38 -4.92
CA LEU A 235 -4.92 -2.38 -4.33
C LEU A 235 -4.63 -2.16 -2.84
N SER A 236 -4.20 -3.19 -2.09
CA SER A 236 -3.86 -3.03 -0.67
C SER A 236 -2.71 -2.03 -0.48
N MET A 237 -1.67 -2.13 -1.32
CA MET A 237 -0.55 -1.19 -1.31
C MET A 237 -0.99 0.24 -1.64
N LEU A 238 -1.86 0.41 -2.65
CA LEU A 238 -2.40 1.73 -3.00
C LEU A 238 -3.28 2.31 -1.88
N HIS A 239 -4.12 1.49 -1.22
CA HIS A 239 -4.83 1.89 -0.01
C HIS A 239 -3.86 2.34 1.08
N SER A 240 -2.74 1.65 1.24
CA SER A 240 -1.73 1.98 2.23
C SER A 240 -1.01 3.30 1.98
N LEU A 241 -0.74 3.60 0.71
CA LEU A 241 -0.19 4.89 0.31
C LEU A 241 -1.20 6.03 0.53
N ILE A 242 -2.48 5.81 0.23
CA ILE A 242 -3.54 6.79 0.51
C ILE A 242 -3.65 7.05 2.01
N GLU A 243 -3.67 6.00 2.84
CA GLU A 243 -3.84 6.15 4.28
C GLU A 243 -2.64 6.83 4.95
N SER A 244 -1.44 6.54 4.44
CA SER A 244 -0.19 7.12 4.92
C SER A 244 0.02 8.58 4.50
N SER A 245 -0.60 9.01 3.39
CA SER A 245 -0.43 10.36 2.87
C SER A 245 -1.10 11.42 3.75
N ASP A 246 -0.48 12.61 3.81
CA ASP A 246 -1.04 13.76 4.52
C ASP A 246 -1.99 14.56 3.61
N PHE A 247 -3.24 14.69 4.05
CA PHE A 247 -4.30 15.49 3.41
C PHE A 247 -4.65 16.74 4.24
N SER A 248 -3.89 17.06 5.29
CA SER A 248 -4.17 18.18 6.19
C SER A 248 -3.84 19.54 5.58
N GLY A 249 -2.94 19.59 4.59
CA GLY A 249 -2.50 20.82 3.92
C GLY A 249 -3.41 21.32 2.77
N ILE A 250 -4.55 20.66 2.53
CA ILE A 250 -5.46 20.98 1.42
C ILE A 250 -6.09 22.36 1.60
N ILE A 251 -6.11 23.15 0.53
CA ILE A 251 -6.79 24.44 0.49
C ILE A 251 -8.14 24.29 -0.22
N TYR A 252 -9.24 24.26 0.56
CA TYR A 252 -10.60 24.07 0.04
C TYR A 252 -11.26 25.31 -0.57
N GLN A 253 -10.62 26.48 -0.45
CA GLN A 253 -11.18 27.75 -0.90
C GLN A 253 -10.90 28.03 -2.39
N ASN A 254 -10.19 27.12 -3.05
CA ASN A 254 -9.85 27.19 -4.45
C ASN A 254 -10.52 26.01 -5.19
N ASP A 255 -11.17 26.29 -6.31
CA ASP A 255 -11.72 25.24 -7.19
C ASP A 255 -10.61 24.39 -7.84
N LYS A 256 -9.35 24.82 -7.68
CA LYS A 256 -8.16 24.10 -8.12
C LYS A 256 -7.68 23.10 -7.05
N TRP A 257 -7.12 21.98 -7.50
CA TRP A 257 -6.71 20.85 -6.65
C TRP A 257 -5.32 21.10 -6.04
N CYS A 258 -5.19 22.19 -5.29
CA CYS A 258 -3.91 22.64 -4.72
C CYS A 258 -3.55 21.92 -3.42
N ASN A 259 -2.25 21.65 -3.23
CA ASN A 259 -1.71 21.01 -2.02
C ASN A 259 -2.33 19.65 -1.72
N TYR A 260 -2.51 18.82 -2.75
CA TYR A 260 -2.87 17.42 -2.59
C TYR A 260 -1.60 16.55 -2.61
N PRO A 261 -1.61 15.38 -1.94
CA PRO A 261 -0.46 14.48 -1.95
C PRO A 261 -0.27 13.84 -3.32
N ILE A 262 0.95 13.40 -3.67
CA ILE A 262 1.29 12.84 -4.99
C ILE A 262 0.36 11.68 -5.38
N ILE A 263 -0.03 10.82 -4.44
CA ILE A 263 -0.96 9.71 -4.68
C ILE A 263 -2.31 10.17 -5.26
N PHE A 264 -2.80 11.34 -4.84
CA PHE A 264 -4.00 11.95 -5.40
C PHE A 264 -3.78 12.33 -6.86
N HIS A 265 -2.68 13.01 -7.17
CA HIS A 265 -2.40 13.45 -8.54
C HIS A 265 -2.22 12.26 -9.49
N VAL A 266 -1.50 11.20 -9.07
CA VAL A 266 -1.30 10.00 -9.91
C VAL A 266 -2.61 9.26 -10.15
N LEU A 267 -3.47 9.08 -9.14
CA LEU A 267 -4.70 8.28 -9.28
C LEU A 267 -5.90 9.07 -9.83
N GLN A 268 -6.03 10.35 -9.46
CA GLN A 268 -7.20 11.19 -9.78
C GLN A 268 -6.98 12.03 -11.05
N ARG A 269 -5.79 12.61 -11.23
CA ARG A 269 -5.52 13.61 -12.27
C ARG A 269 -4.95 13.02 -13.56
N ASN A 270 -4.21 11.92 -13.48
CA ASN A 270 -3.78 11.19 -14.68
C ASN A 270 -4.98 10.45 -15.30
N GLN A 271 -5.62 11.08 -16.29
CA GLN A 271 -6.83 10.55 -16.93
C GLN A 271 -6.64 9.16 -17.56
N ASN A 272 -5.45 8.90 -18.11
CA ASN A 272 -5.11 7.62 -18.71
C ASN A 272 -5.05 6.52 -17.64
N PHE A 273 -4.33 6.75 -16.54
CA PHE A 273 -4.31 5.80 -15.44
C PHE A 273 -5.67 5.63 -14.81
N ARG A 274 -6.41 6.71 -14.54
CA ARG A 274 -7.75 6.64 -13.97
C ARG A 274 -8.67 5.72 -14.78
N ARG A 275 -8.71 5.89 -16.12
CA ARG A 275 -9.54 5.06 -17.01
C ARG A 275 -9.11 3.59 -16.99
N GLU A 276 -7.81 3.31 -16.98
CA GLU A 276 -7.31 1.94 -16.97
C GLU A 276 -7.47 1.26 -15.61
N ILE A 277 -7.22 1.98 -14.50
CA ILE A 277 -7.34 1.50 -13.13
C ILE A 277 -8.77 1.10 -12.80
N LEU A 278 -9.76 1.89 -13.23
CA LEU A 278 -11.18 1.58 -13.01
C LEU A 278 -11.66 0.30 -13.72
N LYS A 279 -10.84 -0.32 -14.58
CA LYS A 279 -11.12 -1.65 -15.11
C LYS A 279 -10.83 -2.76 -14.09
N ILE A 280 -9.98 -2.48 -13.11
CA ILE A 280 -9.61 -3.43 -12.05
C ILE A 280 -10.77 -3.53 -11.06
N ARG A 281 -11.21 -4.76 -10.79
CA ARG A 281 -12.31 -5.03 -9.86
C ARG A 281 -11.99 -4.50 -8.46
N GLY A 282 -12.83 -3.59 -7.98
CA GLY A 282 -12.70 -2.98 -6.65
C GLY A 282 -11.81 -1.75 -6.62
N ALA A 283 -11.27 -1.28 -7.75
CA ALA A 283 -10.46 -0.05 -7.76
C ALA A 283 -11.26 1.22 -7.41
N GLU A 284 -12.59 1.17 -7.51
CA GLU A 284 -13.51 2.22 -7.06
C GLU A 284 -13.27 2.60 -5.59
N THR A 285 -12.76 1.68 -4.78
CA THR A 285 -12.47 1.91 -3.36
C THR A 285 -11.30 2.83 -3.13
N LEU A 286 -10.34 2.91 -4.05
CA LEU A 286 -9.22 3.86 -3.95
C LEU A 286 -9.76 5.29 -3.99
N TYR A 287 -10.70 5.56 -4.89
CA TYR A 287 -11.34 6.86 -5.06
C TYR A 287 -12.21 7.24 -3.86
N LEU A 288 -12.96 6.28 -3.32
CA LEU A 288 -13.74 6.48 -2.10
C LEU A 288 -12.84 6.67 -0.86
N HIS A 289 -11.69 6.01 -0.81
CA HIS A 289 -10.71 6.20 0.25
C HIS A 289 -10.08 7.59 0.20
N ILE A 290 -9.69 8.05 -0.99
CA ILE A 290 -9.24 9.43 -1.22
C ILE A 290 -10.32 10.42 -0.75
N ALA A 291 -11.58 10.18 -1.11
CA ALA A 291 -12.68 11.05 -0.68
C ALA A 291 -12.85 11.07 0.85
N GLU A 292 -12.73 9.92 1.52
CA GLU A 292 -12.70 9.86 2.99
C GLU A 292 -11.59 10.74 3.57
N LYS A 293 -10.37 10.64 3.04
CA LYS A 293 -9.22 11.44 3.52
C LYS A 293 -9.46 12.93 3.35
N ILE A 294 -9.94 13.36 2.18
CA ILE A 294 -10.26 14.77 1.88
C ILE A 294 -11.38 15.29 2.79
N LEU A 295 -12.42 14.51 3.03
CA LEU A 295 -13.57 14.97 3.83
C LEU A 295 -13.28 14.94 5.34
N THR A 296 -12.41 14.04 5.80
CA THR A 296 -12.05 13.93 7.22
C THR A 296 -10.92 14.86 7.65
N SER A 297 -9.97 15.21 6.77
CA SER A 297 -8.94 16.20 7.10
C SER A 297 -9.54 17.57 7.41
N LYS A 298 -10.58 17.98 6.65
CA LYS A 298 -11.40 19.17 6.94
C LYS A 298 -12.04 19.15 8.34
N ARG A 299 -12.56 18.00 8.80
CA ARG A 299 -13.19 17.94 10.14
C ARG A 299 -12.18 18.23 11.25
N LYS A 300 -10.90 17.92 11.03
CA LYS A 300 -9.83 18.13 12.01
C LYS A 300 -9.35 19.59 12.05
N SER A 301 -9.57 20.39 11.01
CA SER A 301 -9.24 21.83 11.02
C SER A 301 -10.22 22.68 11.83
N GLY A 302 -11.27 22.08 12.43
CA GLY A 302 -12.24 22.79 13.27
C GLY A 302 -13.35 23.48 12.48
N GLU A 303 -13.36 23.38 11.16
CA GLU A 303 -14.40 23.95 10.30
C GLU A 303 -15.61 23.01 10.23
N THR A 304 -16.73 23.42 10.82
CA THR A 304 -18.00 22.69 10.75
C THR A 304 -18.47 22.60 9.29
N MET A 305 -18.88 21.40 8.86
CA MET A 305 -19.33 21.16 7.47
C MET A 305 -20.57 21.98 7.04
N ARG A 306 -21.21 22.72 7.95
CA ARG A 306 -22.48 23.42 7.73
C ARG A 306 -22.35 24.90 7.34
N ASP A 307 -21.21 25.56 7.56
CA ASP A 307 -21.23 27.03 7.70
C ASP A 307 -20.54 27.85 6.60
N ASN A 308 -20.15 27.28 5.45
CA ASN A 308 -19.49 28.12 4.42
C ASN A 308 -19.80 27.68 2.97
N HIS A 309 -20.49 28.56 2.23
CA HIS A 309 -20.85 28.41 0.81
C HIS A 309 -19.65 28.33 -0.16
N LYS A 310 -18.42 28.71 0.26
CA LYS A 310 -17.21 28.60 -0.57
C LYS A 310 -16.55 27.21 -0.56
N PHE A 311 -17.00 26.32 0.33
CA PHE A 311 -16.47 24.94 0.46
C PHE A 311 -17.10 23.96 -0.53
N ASP A 312 -18.19 24.39 -1.16
CA ASP A 312 -18.93 23.55 -2.07
C ASP A 312 -18.15 23.31 -3.37
N GLY A 313 -17.25 24.21 -3.80
CA GLY A 313 -16.52 24.06 -5.08
C GLY A 313 -15.73 22.75 -5.20
N THR A 314 -14.71 22.55 -4.35
CA THR A 314 -13.85 21.36 -4.40
C THR A 314 -14.59 20.07 -4.05
N VAL A 315 -15.49 20.13 -3.06
CA VAL A 315 -16.26 18.96 -2.61
C VAL A 315 -17.33 18.58 -3.64
N ASP A 316 -18.07 19.54 -4.18
CA ASP A 316 -19.03 19.30 -5.26
C ASP A 316 -18.28 18.78 -6.50
N THR A 317 -17.08 19.30 -6.81
CA THR A 317 -16.25 18.77 -7.91
C THR A 317 -15.84 17.31 -7.66
N LEU A 318 -15.39 16.97 -6.44
CA LEU A 318 -15.07 15.59 -6.08
C LEU A 318 -16.28 14.67 -6.27
N ILE A 319 -17.44 15.09 -5.78
CA ILE A 319 -18.68 14.30 -5.83
C ILE A 319 -19.17 14.17 -7.27
N ASP A 320 -19.15 15.25 -8.05
CA ASP A 320 -19.47 15.24 -9.47
C ASP A 320 -18.53 14.29 -10.25
N GLU A 321 -17.24 14.25 -9.91
CA GLU A 321 -16.29 13.29 -10.48
C GLU A 321 -16.63 11.85 -10.10
N LEU A 322 -16.92 11.57 -8.83
CA LEU A 322 -17.32 10.24 -8.35
C LEU A 322 -18.63 9.75 -9.01
N SER A 323 -19.61 10.64 -9.17
CA SER A 323 -20.87 10.35 -9.88
C SER A 323 -20.62 10.11 -11.37
N ARG A 324 -19.80 10.93 -12.04
CA ARG A 324 -19.42 10.72 -13.45
C ARG A 324 -18.71 9.37 -13.66
N MET A 325 -17.90 8.96 -12.69
CA MET A 325 -17.26 7.64 -12.68
C MET A 325 -18.22 6.48 -12.34
N LYS A 326 -19.48 6.77 -11.97
CA LYS A 326 -20.50 5.78 -11.55
C LYS A 326 -20.04 4.93 -10.35
N ILE A 327 -19.27 5.53 -9.46
CA ILE A 327 -18.72 4.89 -8.24
C ILE A 327 -19.74 4.93 -7.10
N ILE A 328 -20.53 6.02 -7.04
CA ILE A 328 -21.55 6.22 -6.00
C ILE A 328 -22.71 5.24 -6.22
N GLY A 329 -23.25 4.70 -5.13
CA GLY A 329 -24.38 3.76 -5.14
C GLY A 329 -24.02 2.28 -5.31
N LYS A 330 -23.09 1.93 -6.20
CA LYS A 330 -22.74 0.50 -6.46
C LYS A 330 -21.91 -0.16 -5.34
N THR A 331 -21.14 0.64 -4.60
CA THR A 331 -20.02 0.10 -3.80
C THR A 331 -20.25 0.26 -2.28
N PHE A 332 -21.02 1.25 -1.84
CA PHE A 332 -21.13 1.67 -0.43
C PHE A 332 -21.51 0.59 0.59
N PRO A 333 -22.49 -0.30 0.36
CA PRO A 333 -22.92 -1.25 1.39
C PRO A 333 -21.87 -2.29 1.74
N SER A 334 -20.96 -2.60 0.81
CA SER A 334 -19.99 -3.69 0.95
C SER A 334 -18.64 -3.24 1.52
N LEU A 335 -18.42 -1.93 1.72
CA LEU A 335 -17.10 -1.41 2.06
C LEU A 335 -16.80 -1.42 3.55
N PRO A 336 -15.59 -1.85 3.95
CA PRO A 336 -15.12 -1.72 5.31
C PRO A 336 -15.14 -0.27 5.79
N SER A 337 -15.64 -0.05 7.00
CA SER A 337 -15.79 1.29 7.61
C SER A 337 -14.48 2.03 7.83
N PHE A 338 -13.34 1.32 7.82
CA PHE A 338 -12.02 1.94 7.90
C PHE A 338 -11.52 2.51 6.56
N ILE A 339 -12.14 2.15 5.43
CA ILE A 339 -11.86 2.76 4.11
C ILE A 339 -12.71 4.01 3.93
N ILE A 340 -13.99 3.93 4.28
CA ILE A 340 -14.92 5.05 4.18
C ILE A 340 -15.96 4.91 5.30
N SER A 341 -16.08 5.95 6.11
CA SER A 341 -16.98 5.94 7.27
C SER A 341 -18.44 6.08 6.86
N GLU A 342 -19.37 5.55 7.65
CA GLU A 342 -20.82 5.67 7.37
C GLU A 342 -21.26 7.13 7.26
N GLN A 343 -20.66 8.02 8.06
CA GLN A 343 -20.95 9.45 8.00
C GLN A 343 -20.53 10.06 6.65
N THR A 344 -19.38 9.66 6.11
CA THR A 344 -18.94 10.12 4.78
C THR A 344 -19.81 9.53 3.67
N LYS A 345 -20.20 8.25 3.76
CA LYS A 345 -21.14 7.63 2.81
C LYS A 345 -22.45 8.41 2.74
N GLN A 346 -23.04 8.72 3.90
CA GLN A 346 -24.28 9.50 4.01
C GLN A 346 -24.10 10.92 3.45
N TYR A 347 -22.97 11.56 3.75
CA TYR A 347 -22.67 12.90 3.23
C TYR A 347 -22.59 12.91 1.70
N ILE A 348 -21.79 12.02 1.09
CA ILE A 348 -21.66 11.92 -0.36
C ILE A 348 -23.01 11.63 -1.01
N ALA A 349 -23.79 10.69 -0.46
CA ALA A 349 -25.12 10.36 -0.98
C ALA A 349 -26.09 11.56 -0.93
N SER A 350 -26.10 12.31 0.18
CA SER A 350 -26.95 13.49 0.32
C SER A 350 -26.60 14.60 -0.68
N LYS A 351 -25.30 14.81 -0.90
CA LYS A 351 -24.78 15.81 -1.84
C LYS A 351 -25.05 15.44 -3.30
N GLU A 352 -24.90 14.16 -3.66
CA GLU A 352 -25.25 13.67 -4.99
C GLU A 352 -26.74 13.95 -5.32
N VAL A 353 -27.64 13.65 -4.38
CA VAL A 353 -29.08 13.95 -4.54
C VAL A 353 -29.31 15.45 -4.72
N ASN A 354 -28.67 16.30 -3.92
CA ASN A 354 -28.80 17.74 -4.04
C ASN A 354 -28.25 18.28 -5.38
N ASN A 355 -27.15 17.73 -5.89
CA ASN A 355 -26.58 18.10 -7.19
C ASN A 355 -27.50 17.71 -8.35
N LEU A 356 -28.19 16.55 -8.23
CA LEU A 356 -29.20 16.12 -9.19
C LEU A 356 -30.44 17.02 -9.16
N LEU A 357 -30.93 17.37 -7.97
CA LEU A 357 -32.13 18.21 -7.81
C LEU A 357 -31.90 19.67 -8.20
N SER A 358 -30.69 20.20 -8.02
CA SER A 358 -30.34 21.59 -8.35
C SER A 358 -30.05 21.83 -9.84
N GLY A 359 -30.07 20.79 -10.69
CA GLY A 359 -29.78 20.90 -12.12
C GLY A 359 -28.31 21.24 -12.46
N LYS A 360 -27.42 21.34 -11.46
CA LYS A 360 -25.99 21.64 -11.64
C LYS A 360 -25.28 20.64 -12.56
N PHE A 361 -25.71 19.37 -12.57
CA PHE A 361 -25.17 18.34 -13.47
C PHE A 361 -25.29 18.69 -14.95
N ALA A 362 -26.36 19.40 -15.37
CA ALA A 362 -26.58 19.74 -16.76
C ALA A 362 -25.70 20.91 -17.24
N GLN A 363 -25.22 21.76 -16.33
CA GLN A 363 -24.40 22.94 -16.68
C GLN A 363 -22.89 22.62 -16.71
N ASN A 364 -22.41 21.71 -15.84
CA ASN A 364 -20.99 21.37 -15.75
C ASN A 364 -20.47 20.45 -16.87
N SER A 365 -21.35 19.68 -17.55
CA SER A 365 -20.95 18.81 -18.67
C SER A 365 -20.47 19.57 -19.92
N ASN A 366 -20.73 20.87 -20.02
CA ASN A 366 -20.29 21.73 -21.13
C ASN A 366 -18.98 22.48 -20.84
N ARG A 367 -18.46 22.47 -19.61
CA ARG A 367 -17.24 23.22 -19.22
C ARG A 367 -15.92 22.45 -19.38
N PHE A 368 -15.98 21.15 -19.63
CA PHE A 368 -14.80 20.27 -19.70
C PHE A 368 -14.77 19.42 -20.99
N LYS A 369 -15.39 19.92 -22.06
CA LYS A 369 -15.23 19.37 -23.41
C LYS A 369 -14.01 19.97 -24.08
#